data_AF-A0AAV3S996-F1
#
_entry.id   AF-A0AAV3S996-F1
#
_cell.length_a   1.000
_cell.length_b   1.000
_cell.length_c   1.000
_cell.angle_alpha   90.00
_cell.angle_beta   90.00
_cell.angle_gamma   90.00
#
_symmetry.space_group_name_H-M   'P 1'
#
loop_
_entity.id
_entity.type
_entity.pdbx_description
1 polymer ?
#
loop_
_entity_poly.entity_id
_entity_poly.type
_entity_poly.pdbx_seq_one_letter_code
_entity_poly.pdbx_strand_id
1 'polypeptide(L)'
;MSGGRGGRTRFRTQHEIDGGDGYTVYGQLVDADTAAAERAIPLEVLDEASVTGDVTRDEYVTYDDVEVDKDSFIHKLQQLQKKNLWAKV
;
A
#
# COMPACT_ATOMS: atom_id res chain seq x y z
N MET A 1 13.53 -8.03 -29.07
CA MET A 1 14.28 -6.84 -28.65
C MET A 1 14.18 -6.74 -27.14
N SER A 2 15.24 -7.09 -26.42
CA SER A 2 15.27 -7.15 -24.95
C SER A 2 15.63 -5.78 -24.40
N GLY A 3 14.63 -4.98 -24.02
CA GLY A 3 14.85 -3.75 -23.27
C GLY A 3 15.31 -4.07 -21.85
N GLY A 4 16.54 -3.69 -21.50
CA GLY A 4 17.08 -3.85 -20.16
C GLY A 4 16.21 -3.10 -19.14
N ARG A 5 15.64 -3.84 -18.18
CA ARG A 5 14.93 -3.26 -17.05
C ARG A 5 15.94 -2.49 -16.19
N GLY A 6 15.69 -1.19 -16.03
CA GLY A 6 16.46 -0.28 -15.17
C GLY A 6 16.64 -0.83 -13.76
N GLY A 7 17.71 -0.39 -13.11
CA GLY A 7 18.15 -0.90 -11.80
C GLY A 7 17.01 -0.96 -10.78
N ARG A 8 16.86 -2.12 -10.15
CA ARG A 8 15.88 -2.38 -9.09
C ARG A 8 16.31 -1.62 -7.84
N THR A 9 15.62 -0.53 -7.49
CA THR A 9 15.74 0.07 -6.17
C THR A 9 14.96 -0.80 -5.19
N ARG A 10 15.63 -1.30 -4.14
CA ARG A 10 14.99 -2.01 -3.03
C ARG A 10 14.82 -1.02 -1.88
N PHE A 11 13.65 -0.99 -1.28
CA PHE A 11 13.52 -0.43 0.07
C PHE A 11 14.18 -1.39 1.05
N ARG A 12 15.06 -0.89 1.91
CA ARG A 12 15.59 -1.67 3.05
C ARG A 12 14.61 -1.52 4.21
N THR A 13 14.48 -2.58 4.99
CA THR A 13 13.74 -2.60 6.28
C THR A 13 13.98 -1.33 7.11
N GLN A 14 12.93 -0.81 7.78
CA GLN A 14 12.92 0.44 8.56
C GLN A 14 12.90 1.74 7.73
N HIS A 15 12.48 1.68 6.47
CA HIS A 15 12.17 2.89 5.70
C HIS A 15 10.72 3.30 5.92
N GLU A 16 10.48 4.59 6.10
CA GLU A 16 9.14 5.15 6.27
C GLU A 16 8.55 5.52 4.89
N ILE A 17 7.27 5.21 4.69
CA ILE A 17 6.51 5.66 3.53
C ILE A 17 6.08 7.10 3.78
N ASP A 18 6.43 7.99 2.85
CA ASP A 18 6.16 9.43 2.91
C ASP A 18 4.76 9.83 2.40
N GLY A 19 3.88 8.85 2.20
CA GLY A 19 2.48 9.06 1.82
C GLY A 19 2.25 9.33 0.33
N GLY A 20 0.99 9.64 -0.02
CA GLY A 20 0.55 9.82 -1.42
C GLY A 20 1.16 11.03 -2.14
N ASP A 21 1.61 12.03 -1.39
CA ASP A 21 2.24 13.26 -1.91
C ASP A 21 3.77 13.20 -1.94
N GLY A 22 4.35 12.06 -1.55
CA GLY A 22 5.78 11.84 -1.47
C GLY A 22 6.40 11.18 -2.72
N TYR A 23 7.46 10.41 -2.50
CA TYR A 23 8.25 9.75 -3.56
C TYR A 23 8.38 8.24 -3.36
N THR A 24 7.92 7.70 -2.23
CA THR A 24 8.11 6.28 -1.90
C THR A 24 7.03 5.38 -2.49
N VAL A 25 5.82 5.90 -2.67
CA VAL A 25 4.65 5.18 -3.21
C VAL A 25 3.89 6.04 -4.23
N TYR A 26 3.03 5.41 -5.01
CA TYR A 26 2.05 6.10 -5.86
C TYR A 26 0.74 5.31 -5.88
N GLY A 27 -0.37 6.01 -6.02
CA GLY A 27 -1.69 5.38 -6.18
C GLY A 27 -1.89 4.81 -7.58
N GLN A 28 -2.52 3.65 -7.67
CA GLN A 28 -3.02 3.10 -8.93
C GLN A 28 -4.53 2.87 -8.82
N LEU A 29 -5.28 3.41 -9.77
CA LEU A 29 -6.71 3.14 -9.86
C LEU A 29 -6.94 1.75 -10.44
N VAL A 30 -7.61 0.89 -9.68
CA VAL A 30 -8.00 -0.47 -10.06
C VAL A 30 -9.44 -0.74 -9.65
N ASP A 31 -10.07 -1.75 -10.23
CA ASP A 31 -11.37 -2.23 -9.77
C ASP A 31 -11.29 -2.98 -8.42
N ALA A 32 -12.44 -3.19 -7.78
CA ALA A 32 -12.52 -3.77 -6.45
C ALA A 32 -12.04 -5.23 -6.40
N ASP A 33 -12.29 -6.01 -7.46
CA ASP A 33 -11.89 -7.41 -7.53
C ASP A 33 -10.36 -7.53 -7.63
N THR A 34 -9.73 -6.68 -8.44
CA THR A 34 -8.29 -6.58 -8.56
C THR A 34 -7.66 -6.14 -7.24
N ALA A 35 -8.19 -5.10 -6.60
CA ALA A 35 -7.69 -4.64 -5.30
C ALA A 35 -7.76 -5.74 -4.23
N ALA A 36 -8.83 -6.54 -4.23
CA ALA A 36 -8.99 -7.65 -3.30
C ALA A 36 -8.04 -8.82 -3.61
N ALA A 37 -7.90 -9.20 -4.88
CA ALA A 37 -7.01 -10.28 -5.32
C ALA A 37 -5.55 -9.99 -4.98
N GLU A 38 -5.11 -8.76 -5.23
CA GLU A 38 -3.74 -8.29 -4.98
C GLU A 38 -3.51 -7.89 -3.51
N ARG A 39 -4.55 -7.94 -2.66
CA ARG A 39 -4.50 -7.51 -1.25
C ARG A 39 -3.97 -6.08 -1.08
N ALA A 40 -4.24 -5.22 -2.06
CA ALA A 40 -3.71 -3.86 -2.11
C ALA A 40 -4.23 -3.00 -0.95
N ILE A 41 -3.35 -2.20 -0.35
CA ILE A 41 -3.71 -1.21 0.67
C ILE A 41 -4.18 0.10 -0.02
N PRO A 42 -5.28 0.73 0.43
CA PRO A 42 -5.63 2.08 0.00
C PRO A 42 -4.50 3.07 0.29
N LEU A 43 -4.14 3.90 -0.70
CA LEU A 43 -2.97 4.80 -0.63
C LEU A 43 -2.89 5.60 0.68
N GLU A 44 -3.98 6.24 1.07
CA GLU A 44 -4.03 7.10 2.28
C GLU A 44 -3.83 6.35 3.60
N VAL A 45 -3.91 5.02 3.60
CA VAL A 45 -3.64 4.20 4.80
C VAL A 45 -2.13 3.92 4.96
N LEU A 46 -1.35 4.15 3.90
CA LEU A 46 0.11 3.96 3.92
C LEU A 46 0.87 5.19 4.42
N ASP A 47 0.18 6.30 4.72
CA ASP A 47 0.82 7.50 5.24
C ASP A 47 1.58 7.17 6.55
N GLU A 48 2.86 7.55 6.59
CA GLU A 48 3.81 7.26 7.67
C GLU A 48 3.99 5.75 8.00
N ALA A 49 3.58 4.85 7.11
CA ALA A 49 3.73 3.41 7.34
C ALA A 49 5.20 2.98 7.26
N SER A 50 5.61 2.07 8.14
CA SER A 50 6.98 1.57 8.21
C SER A 50 7.15 0.28 7.42
N VAL A 51 8.10 0.23 6.48
CA VAL A 51 8.39 -0.99 5.71
C VAL A 51 9.09 -2.04 6.59
N THR A 52 8.48 -3.23 6.67
CA THR A 52 8.96 -4.36 7.50
C THR A 52 9.80 -5.36 6.72
N GLY A 53 9.72 -5.37 5.39
CA GLY A 53 10.40 -6.31 4.50
C GLY A 53 11.04 -5.66 3.27
N ASP A 54 11.52 -6.50 2.33
CA ASP A 54 11.99 -6.02 1.03
C ASP A 54 10.78 -5.85 0.10
N VAL A 55 10.49 -4.62 -0.33
CA VAL A 55 9.46 -4.32 -1.33
C VAL A 55 10.12 -4.01 -2.67
N THR A 56 9.66 -4.68 -3.74
CA THR A 56 10.12 -4.38 -5.09
C THR A 56 9.41 -3.15 -5.64
N ARG A 57 10.13 -2.32 -6.38
CA ARG A 57 9.54 -1.21 -7.12
C ARG A 57 8.44 -1.69 -8.07
N ASP A 58 7.34 -0.92 -8.12
CA ASP A 58 6.16 -1.14 -8.96
C ASP A 58 5.35 -2.41 -8.61
N GLU A 59 5.51 -2.95 -7.40
CA GLU A 59 4.61 -3.97 -6.82
C GLU A 59 3.59 -3.33 -5.87
N TYR A 60 2.44 -3.98 -5.68
CA TYR A 60 1.45 -3.55 -4.70
C TYR A 60 1.99 -3.72 -3.28
N VAL A 61 1.81 -2.69 -2.46
CA VAL A 61 2.10 -2.77 -1.02
C VAL A 61 0.94 -3.44 -0.30
N THR A 62 1.25 -4.47 0.48
CA THR A 62 0.28 -5.23 1.28
C THR A 62 0.55 -5.07 2.77
N TYR A 63 -0.37 -5.53 3.63
CA TYR A 63 -0.19 -5.46 5.09
C TYR A 63 0.92 -6.37 5.62
N ASP A 64 1.45 -7.26 4.78
CA ASP A 64 2.59 -8.11 5.13
C ASP A 64 3.93 -7.36 4.93
N ASP A 65 3.92 -6.27 4.15
CA ASP A 65 5.11 -5.49 3.78
C ASP A 65 5.36 -4.27 4.69
N VAL A 66 4.32 -3.84 5.42
CA VAL A 66 4.34 -2.61 6.21
C VAL A 66 3.65 -2.74 7.56
N GLU A 67 4.15 -1.99 8.53
CA GLU A 67 3.46 -1.64 9.76
C GLU A 67 2.73 -0.32 9.57
N VAL A 68 1.40 -0.38 9.61
CA VAL A 68 0.51 0.80 9.57
C VAL A 68 0.10 1.21 10.98
N ASP A 69 -0.06 2.51 11.22
CA ASP A 69 -0.67 2.99 12.46
C ASP A 69 -2.17 2.66 12.48
N LYS A 70 -2.52 1.67 13.29
CA LYS A 70 -3.90 1.21 13.46
C LYS A 70 -4.75 2.19 14.27
N ASP A 71 -4.12 3.11 14.99
CA ASP A 71 -4.77 4.14 15.78
C ASP A 71 -5.06 5.43 15.00
N SER A 72 -4.49 5.58 13.80
CA SER A 72 -4.76 6.70 12.90
C SER A 72 -6.25 6.83 12.57
N PHE A 73 -6.69 8.07 12.35
CA PHE A 73 -8.07 8.38 11.99
C PHE A 73 -8.46 7.70 10.68
N ILE A 74 -7.58 7.74 9.67
CA ILE A 74 -7.84 7.17 8.35
C ILE A 74 -7.97 5.64 8.39
N HIS A 75 -7.12 4.95 9.15
CA HIS A 75 -7.23 3.51 9.32
C HIS A 75 -8.57 3.14 9.97
N LYS A 76 -8.96 3.83 11.06
CA LYS A 76 -10.24 3.61 11.74
C LYS A 76 -11.44 3.84 10.81
N LEU A 77 -11.42 4.91 10.00
CA LEU A 77 -12.47 5.19 9.02
C LEU A 77 -12.55 4.09 7.95
N GLN A 78 -11.42 3.63 7.41
CA GLN A 78 -11.38 2.55 6.43
C GLN A 78 -11.96 1.25 7.00
N GLN A 79 -11.69 0.92 8.27
CA GLN A 79 -12.29 -0.24 8.92
C GLN A 79 -13.80 -0.10 9.10
N LEU A 80 -14.31 1.09 9.43
CA LEU A 80 -15.75 1.35 9.48
C LEU A 80 -16.38 1.21 8.09
N GLN A 81 -15.71 1.70 7.04
CA GLN A 81 -16.17 1.56 5.67
C GLN A 81 -16.24 0.10 5.24
N LYS A 82 -15.20 -0.70 5.53
CA LYS A 82 -15.19 -2.16 5.29
C LYS A 82 -16.34 -2.85 6.01
N LYS A 83 -16.55 -2.55 7.31
CA LYS A 83 -17.65 -3.15 8.09
C LYS A 83 -19.04 -2.81 7.57
N ASN A 84 -19.25 -1.58 7.10
CA ASN A 84 -20.60 -1.07 6.80
C ASN A 84 -20.99 -1.13 5.32
N LEU A 85 -20.03 -1.00 4.40
CA LEU A 85 -20.31 -1.00 2.95
C LEU A 85 -20.15 -2.38 2.31
N TRP A 86 -19.30 -3.24 2.85
CA TRP A 86 -18.97 -4.53 2.24
C TRP A 86 -19.74 -5.71 2.87
N ALA A 87 -20.57 -5.45 3.88
CA ALA A 87 -21.48 -6.44 4.49
C ALA A 87 -22.86 -6.50 3.79
N LYS A 88 -23.07 -5.70 2.73
CA LYS A 88 -24.36 -5.55 2.02
C LYS A 88 -24.29 -5.89 0.53
N VAL A 89 -23.17 -6.42 0.05
CA VAL A 89 -23.00 -6.92 -1.33
C VAL A 89 -22.61 -8.39 -1.25
#